data_AF-A0A151J5G3-F1
#
_entry.id   AF-A0A151J5G3-F1
#
_cell.length_a   1.000
_cell.length_b   1.000
_cell.length_c   1.000
_cell.angle_alpha   90.00
_cell.angle_beta   90.00
_cell.angle_gamma   90.00
#
_symmetry.space_group_name_H-M   'P 1'
#
loop_
_entity.id
_entity.type
_entity.pdbx_description
1 polymer ?
#
loop_
_entity_poly.entity_id
_entity_poly.type
_entity_poly.pdbx_seq_one_letter_code
_entity_poly.pdbx_strand_id
1 'polypeptide(L)' 'MDDQNQDLTYEYCEEDTDTMLIDLVKNFPYLYNKSQTDFKNTRKKDFAWLEISSILKLTGNFLYN' A
#
# COMPACT_ATOMS: atom_id res chain seq x y z
N MET A 1 2.21 27.11 -33.29
CA MET A 1 1.36 26.91 -32.10
C MET A 1 1.73 25.55 -31.61
N ASP A 2 2.84 25.53 -30.88
CA ASP A 2 3.60 24.34 -30.55
C ASP A 2 2.85 23.48 -29.55
N ASP A 3 2.90 22.18 -29.81
CA ASP A 3 2.52 21.08 -28.95
C ASP A 3 2.99 21.31 -27.51
N GLN A 4 2.05 21.67 -26.64
CA GLN A 4 2.22 21.56 -25.19
C GLN A 4 1.40 20.34 -24.77
N ASN A 5 1.96 19.18 -25.10
CA ASN A 5 1.64 17.91 -24.46
C ASN A 5 1.86 18.12 -22.97
N GLN A 6 0.75 18.39 -22.27
CA GLN A 6 0.75 18.66 -20.84
C GLN A 6 1.06 17.35 -20.13
N ASP A 7 2.37 17.12 -19.98
CA ASP A 7 2.97 16.07 -19.18
C ASP A 7 2.38 16.13 -17.78
N LEU A 8 1.45 15.21 -17.52
CA LEU A 8 0.93 14.91 -16.20
C LEU A 8 2.06 14.23 -15.42
N THR A 9 3.05 15.00 -14.99
CA THR A 9 4.02 14.52 -14.01
C THR A 9 3.29 14.43 -12.68
N TYR A 10 2.72 13.26 -12.42
CA TYR A 10 2.15 12.87 -11.14
C TYR A 10 3.15 13.20 -10.02
N GLU A 11 2.83 14.18 -9.18
CA GLU A 11 3.56 14.43 -7.95
C GLU A 11 3.15 13.34 -6.96
N TYR A 12 3.91 12.24 -6.97
CA TYR A 12 3.77 11.13 -6.05
C TYR A 12 4.32 11.59 -4.69
N CYS A 13 3.46 11.91 -3.73
CA CYS A 13 3.89 12.08 -2.33
C CYS A 13 4.22 10.69 -1.75
N GLU A 14 5.45 10.24 -2.00
CA GLU A 14 6.00 8.96 -1.55
C GLU A 14 5.87 8.78 -0.01
N GLU A 15 5.98 9.89 0.74
CA GLU A 15 5.92 9.94 2.20
C GLU A 15 4.57 9.49 2.81
N ASP A 16 3.44 9.84 2.19
CA ASP A 16 2.11 9.53 2.72
C ASP A 16 1.73 8.05 2.49
N THR A 17 2.12 7.51 1.34
CA THR A 17 1.82 6.13 0.98
C THR A 17 2.63 5.14 1.81
N ASP A 18 3.92 5.43 2.03
CA ASP A 18 4.79 4.60 2.86
C ASP A 18 4.35 4.59 4.33
N THR A 19 3.98 5.75 4.87
CA THR A 19 3.46 5.84 6.24
C THR A 19 2.19 5.00 6.40
N MET A 20 1.27 5.08 5.44
CA MET A 20 0.04 4.28 5.45
C MET A 20 0.33 2.78 5.32
N LEU A 21 1.26 2.39 4.44
CA LEU A 21 1.68 1.00 4.29
C LEU A 21 2.26 0.46 5.59
N ILE A 22 3.14 1.22 6.26
CA ILE A 22 3.73 0.85 7.55
C ILE A 22 2.64 0.60 8.58
N ASP A 23 1.66 1.47 8.69
CA ASP A 23 0.57 1.34 9.67
C ASP A 23 -0.36 0.16 9.37
N LEU A 24 -0.63 -0.11 8.09
CA LEU A 24 -1.37 -1.30 7.68
C LEU A 24 -0.60 -2.59 8.03
N VAL A 25 0.70 -2.66 7.75
CA VAL A 25 1.54 -3.83 8.05
C VAL A 25 1.61 -4.12 9.54
N LYS A 26 1.62 -3.10 10.41
CA LYS A 26 1.61 -3.26 11.88
C LYS A 26 0.39 -4.03 12.39
N ASN A 27 -0.75 -3.97 11.69
CA ASN A 27 -1.96 -4.73 12.05
C ASN A 27 -1.82 -6.24 11.79
N PHE A 28 -0.81 -6.65 11.02
CA PHE A 28 -0.54 -8.04 10.67
C PHE A 28 0.84 -8.46 11.17
N PRO A 29 1.05 -8.61 12.49
CA PRO A 29 2.37 -8.85 13.08
C PRO A 29 3.04 -10.12 12.56
N TYR A 30 2.27 -11.11 12.10
CA TYR A 30 2.81 -12.34 11.50
C TYR A 30 3.50 -12.13 10.15
N LEU A 31 3.39 -10.94 9.54
CA LEU A 31 4.17 -10.57 8.36
C LEU A 31 5.66 -10.40 8.69
N TYR A 32 6.00 -9.79 9.84
CA TYR A 32 7.37 -9.40 10.19
C TYR A 32 7.89 -9.98 11.51
N ASN A 33 7.01 -10.32 12.46
CA ASN A 33 7.38 -10.86 13.76
C ASN A 33 7.50 -12.39 13.70
N LYS A 34 8.75 -12.89 13.78
CA LYS A 34 9.11 -14.31 13.74
C LYS A 34 8.54 -15.14 14.92
N SER A 35 8.17 -14.48 16.02
CA SER A 35 7.58 -15.14 17.19
C SER A 35 6.08 -15.42 17.04
N GLN A 36 5.44 -14.91 15.99
CA GLN A 36 4.03 -15.19 15.73
C GLN A 36 3.85 -16.61 15.20
N THR A 37 2.84 -17.33 15.70
CA THR A 37 2.53 -18.71 15.29
C THR A 37 2.32 -18.82 13.78
N ASP A 38 1.68 -17.83 13.17
CA ASP A 38 1.40 -17.79 11.74
C ASP A 38 2.55 -17.21 10.89
N PHE A 39 3.72 -16.92 11.46
CA PHE A 39 4.83 -16.35 10.69
C PHE A 39 5.29 -17.25 9.52
N LYS A 40 5.08 -18.57 9.60
CA LYS A 40 5.37 -19.51 8.50
C LYS A 40 4.18 -19.80 7.60
N ASN A 41 3.00 -19.25 7.90
CA ASN A 41 1.77 -19.49 7.17
C ASN A 41 1.70 -18.58 5.94
N THR A 42 2.30 -19.05 4.83
CA THR A 42 2.38 -18.30 3.57
C THR A 42 1.01 -17.88 3.05
N ARG A 43 0.02 -18.79 3.10
CA ARG A 43 -1.36 -18.49 2.68
C ARG A 43 -1.95 -17.31 3.45
N LYS A 44 -1.72 -17.23 4.77
CA LYS A 44 -2.22 -16.12 5.60
C LYS A 44 -1.51 -14.81 5.26
N LYS A 45 -0.22 -14.86 4.92
CA LYS A 45 0.54 -13.69 4.45
C LYS A 45 0.03 -13.17 3.11
N ASP A 46 -0.27 -14.07 2.18
CA ASP A 46 -0.80 -13.70 0.86
C ASP A 46 -2.14 -12.97 0.99
N PHE A 47 -3.05 -13.48 1.84
CA PHE A 47 -4.31 -12.81 2.12
C PHE A 47 -4.12 -11.43 2.75
N ALA A 48 -3.21 -11.29 3.72
CA ALA A 48 -2.92 -10.00 4.33
C ALA A 48 -2.39 -8.99 3.31
N TRP A 49 -1.46 -9.40 2.43
CA TRP A 49 -0.94 -8.52 1.38
C TRP A 49 -2.02 -8.13 0.36
N LEU A 50 -2.92 -9.04 0.00
CA LEU A 50 -4.08 -8.73 -0.85
C LEU A 50 -4.98 -7.69 -0.19
N GLU A 51 -5.26 -7.83 1.10
CA GLU A 51 -6.08 -6.89 1.87
C GLU A 51 -5.42 -5.50 1.95
N ILE A 52 -4.14 -5.42 2.32
CA ILE A 52 -3.36 -4.17 2.34
C ILE A 52 -3.38 -3.50 0.96
N SER A 53 -3.15 -4.25 -0.11
CA SER A 53 -3.14 -3.70 -1.47
C SER A 53 -4.51 -3.15 -1.90
N SER A 54 -5.60 -3.76 -1.42
CA SER A 54 -6.96 -3.32 -1.71
C SER A 54 -7.27 -2.01 -0.99
N ILE A 55 -6.86 -1.89 0.27
CA ILE A 55 -7.03 -0.67 1.07
C ILE A 55 -6.24 0.50 0.47
N LEU A 56 -4.98 0.28 0.09
CA LEU A 56 -4.15 1.33 -0.54
C LEU A 56 -4.76 1.83 -1.86
N LYS A 57 -5.28 0.92 -2.70
CA LYS A 57 -5.98 1.29 -3.94
C LYS A 57 -7.24 2.11 -3.68
N LEU A 58 -8.04 1.73 -2.67
CA LEU A 58 -9.24 2.48 -2.30
C LEU A 58 -8.88 3.90 -1.84
N THR A 59 -7.85 4.03 -1.02
CA THR A 59 -7.42 5.33 -0.47
C THR A 59 -6.89 6.26 -1.56
N GLY A 60 -6.13 5.73 -2.53
CA GLY A 60 -5.72 6.49 -3.72
C GLY A 60 -6.90 6.95 -4.58
N ASN A 61 -7.98 6.15 -4.67
CA ASN A 61 -9.17 6.53 -5.43
C ASN A 61 -10.02 7.63 -4.74
N PHE A 62 -10.03 7.71 -3.41
CA PHE A 62 -10.81 8.72 -2.68
C PHE A 62 -10.16 10.11 -2.63
N LEU A 63 -8.86 10.22 -2.92
CA LEU A 63 -8.14 11.50 -2.97
C LEU A 63 -8.34 12.27 -4.30
N TYR A 64 -9.11 11.71 -5.24
CA TYR A 64 -9.50 12.36 -6.49
C TYR A 64 -11.04 12.36 -6.64
N ASN A 65 -11.73 13.35 -6.04
CA ASN A 65 -13.07 13.81 -6.42
C ASN A 65 -13.22 15.30 -6.14
#